data_AF-A0A512UB29-F1
#
_entry.id   AF-A0A512UB29-F1
#
_cell.length_a   1.000
_cell.length_b   1.000
_cell.length_c   1.000
_cell.angle_alpha   90.00
_cell.angle_beta   90.00
_cell.angle_gamma   90.00
#
_symmetry.space_group_name_H-M   'P 1'
#
loop_
_entity.id
_entity.type
_entity.pdbx_description
1 polymer ?
#
loop_
_entity_poly.entity_id
_entity_poly.type
_entity_poly.pdbx_seq_one_letter_code
_entity_poly.pdbx_strand_id
1 'polypeptide(L)'
;MQEKYQEVLPKVWNNQEGLQPAVHVSARGYDAITDKLEVVEERLQTFIARLKSYILEPLFDIERFELEFTTLDKELADITRAAEKADPNKERSEKLTFAQSLFEIMIESTHHLEHFAFRGPSDEHLVSVMIELNLGILTLFDSEGRPDIQIDGFSQKVERCNIAVKTWKYEFGKLTAPSFGAQMMFKIQATRAERNLKILERGL
;
A
#
# COMPACT_ATOMS: atom_id res chain seq x y z
N MET A 1 1.65 -24.38 -6.04
CA MET A 1 2.69 -23.76 -5.20
C MET A 1 2.00 -22.89 -4.14
N GLN A 2 1.46 -23.47 -3.07
CA GLN A 2 0.44 -22.79 -2.26
C GLN A 2 0.64 -22.89 -0.74
N GLU A 3 1.84 -23.15 -0.23
CA GLU A 3 2.00 -23.57 1.17
C GLU A 3 3.09 -22.87 1.99
N LYS A 4 3.38 -21.58 1.75
CA LYS A 4 4.52 -20.93 2.44
C LYS A 4 4.35 -19.50 2.96
N TYR A 5 3.17 -19.07 3.41
CA TYR A 5 3.06 -17.77 4.06
C TYR A 5 2.03 -17.76 5.20
N GLN A 6 2.37 -18.40 6.33
CA GLN A 6 1.80 -18.06 7.63
C GLN A 6 2.91 -17.95 8.67
N GLU A 7 2.72 -16.99 9.59
CA GLU A 7 3.53 -16.63 10.76
C GLU A 7 4.75 -15.73 10.53
N VAL A 8 4.56 -14.40 10.67
CA VAL A 8 5.45 -13.57 11.52
C VAL A 8 4.72 -12.29 11.95
N LEU A 9 4.45 -12.10 13.26
CA LEU A 9 4.36 -10.76 13.88
C LEU A 9 4.78 -10.84 15.35
N PRO A 10 5.85 -10.15 15.79
CA PRO A 10 6.16 -9.99 17.21
C PRO A 10 5.67 -8.65 17.78
N LYS A 11 5.26 -8.74 19.05
CA LYS A 11 4.84 -7.65 19.95
C LYS A 11 6.05 -6.93 20.61
N VAL A 12 5.71 -5.81 21.28
CA VAL A 12 6.42 -5.12 22.39
C VAL A 12 7.45 -4.09 21.86
N TRP A 13 7.58 -2.86 22.37
CA TRP A 13 8.26 -2.48 23.62
C TRP A 13 7.77 -1.16 24.26
N ASN A 14 7.79 -1.19 25.59
CA ASN A 14 7.58 -0.10 26.54
C ASN A 14 8.79 -0.13 27.50
N ASN A 15 9.57 0.95 27.63
CA ASN A 15 10.17 1.43 28.89
C ASN A 15 11.34 2.43 28.73
N GLN A 16 11.14 3.55 29.44
CA GLN A 16 12.01 4.26 30.40
C GLN A 16 13.33 4.92 29.97
N GLU A 17 13.30 6.24 30.15
CA GLU A 17 14.36 7.22 30.07
C GLU A 17 15.34 7.13 31.25
N GLY A 18 16.63 7.22 30.93
CA GLY A 18 17.71 7.46 31.88
C GLY A 18 18.70 8.47 31.30
N LEU A 19 18.92 9.58 32.01
CA LEU A 19 19.82 10.69 31.69
C LEU A 19 21.25 10.21 31.38
N GLN A 20 21.84 10.72 30.29
CA GLN A 20 23.26 10.52 29.94
C GLN A 20 24.08 11.84 29.96
N PRO A 21 25.41 11.75 30.19
CA PRO A 21 26.31 12.88 30.38
C PRO A 21 26.79 13.49 29.05
N ALA A 22 27.23 14.75 29.10
CA ALA A 22 27.73 15.50 27.95
C ALA A 22 29.03 14.89 27.39
N VAL A 23 28.92 14.17 26.28
CA VAL A 23 30.04 13.62 25.52
C VAL A 23 30.46 14.64 24.45
N HIS A 24 31.74 14.99 24.41
CA HIS A 24 32.32 15.83 23.36
C HIS A 24 32.40 15.02 22.06
N VAL A 25 31.43 15.23 21.16
CA VAL A 25 31.33 14.52 19.88
C VAL A 25 32.33 15.08 18.88
N SER A 26 33.14 14.19 18.29
CA SER A 26 34.07 14.49 17.19
C SER A 26 33.28 14.76 15.90
N ALA A 27 33.52 15.91 15.26
CA ALA A 27 32.82 16.36 14.06
C ALA A 27 32.95 15.41 12.85
N ARG A 28 33.95 14.51 12.82
CA ARG A 28 34.13 13.53 11.73
C ARG A 28 33.12 12.38 11.72
N GLY A 29 32.34 12.19 12.79
CA GLY A 29 31.32 11.13 12.87
C GLY A 29 29.97 11.50 12.28
N TYR A 30 29.68 12.80 12.13
CA TYR A 30 28.36 13.28 11.73
C TYR A 30 28.06 13.05 10.24
N ASP A 31 29.04 13.28 9.35
CA ASP A 31 28.84 13.16 7.90
C ASP A 31 28.46 11.73 7.47
N ALA A 32 29.11 10.71 8.05
CA ALA A 32 28.86 9.31 7.70
C ALA A 32 27.50 8.77 8.21
N ILE A 33 26.85 9.46 9.16
CA ILE A 33 25.51 9.09 9.65
C ILE A 33 24.45 9.70 8.74
N THR A 34 24.60 10.98 8.38
CA THR A 34 23.67 11.67 7.46
C THR A 34 23.59 10.95 6.11
N ASP A 35 24.72 10.56 5.54
CA ASP A 35 24.77 9.82 4.26
C ASP A 35 23.95 8.51 4.31
N LYS A 36 23.95 7.81 5.45
CA LYS A 36 23.18 6.57 5.59
C LYS A 36 21.68 6.80 5.71
N LEU A 37 21.26 7.91 6.31
CA LEU A 37 19.84 8.24 6.47
C LEU A 37 19.21 8.63 5.14
N GLU A 38 19.88 9.47 4.36
CA GLU A 38 19.42 9.88 3.03
C GLU A 38 19.23 8.67 2.11
N VAL A 39 20.15 7.70 2.17
CA VAL A 39 20.06 6.45 1.42
C VAL A 39 18.81 5.62 1.78
N VAL A 40 18.36 5.62 3.04
CA VAL A 40 17.15 4.86 3.43
C VAL A 40 15.89 5.54 2.91
N GLU A 41 15.80 6.86 3.00
CA GLU A 41 14.66 7.64 2.50
C GLU A 41 14.49 7.50 0.98
N GLU A 42 15.60 7.64 0.23
CA GLU A 42 15.60 7.49 -1.22
C GLU A 42 15.16 6.08 -1.65
N ARG A 43 15.65 5.05 -0.95
CA ARG A 43 15.25 3.66 -1.21
C ARG A 43 13.77 3.43 -0.93
N LEU A 44 13.22 4.00 0.15
CA LEU A 44 11.78 3.91 0.45
C LEU A 44 10.94 4.57 -0.64
N GLN A 45 11.30 5.78 -1.06
CA GLN A 45 10.59 6.49 -2.12
C GLN A 45 10.63 5.74 -3.44
N THR A 46 11.82 5.24 -3.82
CA THR A 46 12.00 4.45 -5.04
C THR A 46 11.18 3.16 -5.00
N PHE A 47 11.16 2.47 -3.85
CA PHE A 47 10.37 1.27 -3.66
C PHE A 47 8.86 1.53 -3.82
N ILE A 48 8.33 2.58 -3.17
CA ILE A 48 6.92 2.95 -3.28
C ILE A 48 6.55 3.34 -4.72
N ALA A 49 7.41 4.12 -5.39
CA ALA A 49 7.20 4.49 -6.78
C ALA A 49 7.18 3.26 -7.69
N ARG A 50 8.07 2.28 -7.45
CA ARG A 50 8.08 1.00 -8.15
C ARG A 50 6.80 0.21 -7.92
N LEU A 51 6.30 0.12 -6.68
CA LEU A 51 5.02 -0.52 -6.38
C LEU A 51 3.85 0.13 -7.14
N LYS A 52 3.77 1.46 -7.13
CA LYS A 52 2.74 2.20 -7.88
C LYS A 52 2.85 2.00 -9.39
N SER A 53 4.05 1.76 -9.92
CA SER A 53 4.27 1.55 -11.36
C SER A 53 3.65 0.27 -11.92
N TYR A 54 3.28 -0.69 -11.06
CA TYR A 54 2.50 -1.87 -11.49
C TYR A 54 1.00 -1.58 -11.60
N ILE A 55 0.55 -0.42 -11.14
CA ILE A 55 -0.86 0.01 -11.20
C ILE A 55 -0.99 1.03 -12.33
N LEU A 56 -1.29 0.55 -13.53
CA LEU A 56 -1.48 1.36 -14.73
C LEU A 56 -2.93 1.81 -14.81
N GLU A 57 -3.26 2.97 -14.21
CA GLU A 57 -4.63 3.52 -14.08
C GLU A 57 -5.62 3.01 -15.16
N PRO A 58 -6.60 2.14 -14.81
CA PRO A 58 -6.88 1.50 -13.50
C PRO A 58 -6.40 0.05 -13.35
N LEU A 59 -5.64 -0.50 -14.29
CA LEU A 59 -5.31 -1.92 -14.36
C LEU A 59 -4.07 -2.29 -13.53
N PHE A 60 -4.15 -3.39 -12.80
CA PHE A 60 -3.02 -3.94 -12.09
C PHE A 60 -2.27 -4.95 -12.98
N ASP A 61 -0.99 -4.70 -13.23
CA ASP A 61 -0.10 -5.59 -13.99
C ASP A 61 0.37 -6.75 -13.09
N ILE A 62 -0.52 -7.72 -12.89
CA ILE A 62 -0.31 -8.90 -12.05
C ILE A 62 0.92 -9.68 -12.53
N GLU A 63 1.01 -9.95 -13.83
CA GLU A 63 2.09 -10.75 -14.40
C GLU A 63 3.47 -10.16 -14.11
N ARG A 64 3.61 -8.83 -14.30
CA ARG A 64 4.87 -8.14 -14.01
C ARG A 64 5.16 -8.07 -12.50
N PHE A 65 4.14 -7.84 -11.67
CA PHE A 65 4.30 -7.82 -10.22
C PHE A 65 4.76 -9.19 -9.69
N GLU A 66 4.12 -10.28 -10.13
CA GLU A 66 4.47 -11.66 -9.73
C GLU A 66 5.89 -12.04 -10.14
N LEU A 67 6.32 -11.65 -11.35
CA LEU A 67 7.68 -11.89 -11.83
C LEU A 67 8.73 -11.23 -10.91
N GLU A 68 8.42 -10.07 -10.33
CA GLU A 68 9.31 -9.31 -9.48
C GLU A 68 9.09 -9.52 -7.98
N PHE A 69 8.07 -10.29 -7.57
CA PHE A 69 7.63 -10.46 -6.18
C PHE A 69 8.78 -10.81 -5.22
N THR A 70 9.58 -11.84 -5.55
CA THR A 70 10.69 -12.29 -4.69
C THR A 70 11.79 -11.23 -4.56
N THR A 71 11.96 -10.37 -5.57
CA THR A 71 12.91 -9.27 -5.54
C THR A 71 12.40 -8.14 -4.65
N LEU A 72 11.12 -7.78 -4.80
CA LEU A 72 10.46 -6.76 -4.00
C LEU A 72 10.42 -7.12 -2.50
N ASP A 73 10.12 -8.38 -2.18
CA ASP A 73 10.09 -8.88 -0.79
C ASP A 73 11.45 -8.75 -0.10
N LYS A 74 12.52 -9.18 -0.78
CA LYS A 74 13.90 -9.02 -0.28
C LYS A 74 14.28 -7.55 -0.12
N GLU A 75 13.92 -6.73 -1.10
CA GLU A 75 14.20 -5.29 -1.07
C GLU A 75 13.51 -4.61 0.13
N LEU A 76 12.23 -4.91 0.37
CA LEU A 76 11.48 -4.40 1.51
C LEU A 76 12.06 -4.86 2.86
N ALA A 77 12.48 -6.13 2.95
CA ALA A 77 13.14 -6.65 4.15
C ALA A 77 14.48 -5.94 4.42
N ASP A 78 15.26 -5.66 3.36
CA ASP A 78 16.51 -4.91 3.46
C ASP A 78 16.28 -3.45 3.90
N ILE A 79 15.26 -2.79 3.33
CA ILE A 79 14.87 -1.42 3.70
C ILE A 79 14.42 -1.39 5.17
N THR A 80 13.58 -2.34 5.59
CA THR A 80 13.08 -2.44 6.97
C THR A 80 14.24 -2.57 7.95
N ARG A 81 15.16 -3.50 7.72
CA ARG A 81 16.35 -3.67 8.58
C ARG A 81 17.26 -2.45 8.62
N ALA A 82 17.35 -1.71 7.52
CA ALA A 82 18.13 -0.47 7.49
C ALA A 82 17.42 0.65 8.29
N ALA A 83 16.10 0.78 8.16
CA ALA A 83 15.29 1.75 8.89
C ALA A 83 15.30 1.49 10.41
N GLU A 84 15.26 0.22 10.84
CA GLU A 84 15.34 -0.17 12.26
C GLU A 84 16.68 0.17 12.92
N LYS A 85 17.77 0.19 12.15
CA LYS A 85 19.12 0.54 12.63
C LYS A 85 19.39 2.03 12.62
N ALA A 86 18.58 2.79 11.90
CA ALA A 86 18.68 4.23 11.81
C ALA A 86 17.99 4.90 13.02
N ASP A 87 18.36 6.15 13.30
CA ASP A 87 17.73 6.89 14.40
C ASP A 87 16.21 7.01 14.19
N PRO A 88 15.39 6.82 15.24
CA PRO A 88 13.94 6.90 15.13
C PRO A 88 13.48 8.21 14.48
N ASN A 89 12.74 8.09 13.39
CA ASN A 89 12.17 9.23 12.67
C ASN A 89 10.72 8.90 12.31
N LYS A 90 9.79 9.78 12.70
CA LYS A 90 8.35 9.56 12.50
C LYS A 90 7.98 9.46 11.01
N GLU A 91 8.53 10.33 10.18
CA GLU A 91 8.26 10.38 8.74
C GLU A 91 8.73 9.08 8.06
N ARG A 92 9.94 8.61 8.39
CA ARG A 92 10.46 7.33 7.92
C ARG A 92 9.57 6.16 8.31
N SER A 93 9.13 6.13 9.55
CA SER A 93 8.22 5.10 10.05
C SER A 93 6.88 5.11 9.31
N GLU A 94 6.33 6.30 9.03
CA GLU A 94 5.10 6.45 8.24
C GLU A 94 5.29 5.94 6.80
N LYS A 95 6.37 6.33 6.11
CA LYS A 95 6.72 5.84 4.76
C LYS A 95 6.91 4.33 4.72
N LEU A 96 7.65 3.76 5.69
CA LEU A 96 7.86 2.32 5.79
C LEU A 96 6.55 1.57 6.02
N THR A 97 5.70 2.06 6.92
CA THR A 97 4.37 1.48 7.17
C THR A 97 3.51 1.52 5.91
N PHE A 98 3.54 2.63 5.17
CA PHE A 98 2.81 2.76 3.92
C PHE A 98 3.34 1.80 2.84
N ALA A 99 4.66 1.70 2.67
CA ALA A 99 5.31 0.78 1.74
C ALA A 99 4.94 -0.69 2.03
N GLN A 100 5.00 -1.11 3.30
CA GLN A 100 4.60 -2.44 3.74
C GLN A 100 3.12 -2.70 3.44
N SER A 101 2.25 -1.76 3.82
CA SER A 101 0.80 -1.88 3.58
C SER A 101 0.47 -1.98 2.09
N LEU A 102 1.11 -1.16 1.25
CA LEU A 102 0.89 -1.18 -0.20
C LEU A 102 1.34 -2.51 -0.81
N PHE A 103 2.52 -3.01 -0.42
CA PHE A 103 3.03 -4.30 -0.88
C PHE A 103 2.10 -5.45 -0.48
N GLU A 104 1.67 -5.50 0.79
CA GLU A 104 0.73 -6.51 1.28
C GLU A 104 -0.61 -6.49 0.54
N ILE A 105 -1.15 -5.30 0.27
CA ILE A 105 -2.40 -5.14 -0.49
C ILE A 105 -2.24 -5.65 -1.92
N MET A 106 -1.08 -5.44 -2.56
CA MET A 106 -0.81 -5.94 -3.92
C MET A 106 -0.72 -7.47 -3.95
N ILE A 107 -0.14 -8.09 -2.92
CA ILE A 107 -0.11 -9.55 -2.76
C ILE A 107 -1.53 -10.09 -2.58
N GLU A 108 -2.31 -9.52 -1.65
CA GLU A 108 -3.72 -9.92 -1.42
C GLU A 108 -4.54 -9.77 -2.71
N SER A 109 -4.34 -8.66 -3.44
CA SER A 109 -5.04 -8.39 -4.69
C SER A 109 -4.68 -9.38 -5.78
N THR A 110 -3.40 -9.78 -5.89
CA THR A 110 -2.95 -10.81 -6.84
C THR A 110 -3.74 -12.11 -6.61
N HIS A 111 -3.75 -12.63 -5.38
CA HIS A 111 -4.46 -13.86 -5.07
C HIS A 111 -5.97 -13.77 -5.32
N HIS A 112 -6.59 -12.64 -5.00
CA HIS A 112 -8.02 -12.46 -5.25
C HIS A 112 -8.33 -12.35 -6.74
N LEU A 113 -7.52 -11.61 -7.51
CA LEU A 113 -7.74 -11.44 -8.95
C LEU A 113 -7.48 -12.73 -9.74
N GLU A 114 -6.53 -13.56 -9.31
CA GLU A 114 -6.37 -14.93 -9.83
C GLU A 114 -7.62 -15.78 -9.57
N HIS A 115 -8.21 -15.66 -8.38
CA HIS A 115 -9.41 -16.42 -8.00
C HIS A 115 -10.66 -15.97 -8.77
N PHE A 116 -10.81 -14.66 -8.99
CA PHE A 116 -11.98 -14.05 -9.63
C PHE A 116 -11.78 -13.75 -11.13
N ALA A 117 -10.77 -14.34 -11.76
CA ALA A 117 -10.34 -14.02 -13.11
C ALA A 117 -11.51 -14.02 -14.13
N PHE A 118 -11.38 -13.10 -15.11
CA PHE A 118 -12.35 -12.53 -16.08
C PHE A 118 -13.47 -13.41 -16.70
N ARG A 119 -13.46 -14.73 -16.51
CA ARG A 119 -14.47 -15.66 -17.03
C ARG A 119 -15.46 -16.16 -15.97
N GLY A 120 -15.38 -15.65 -14.74
CA GLY A 120 -16.33 -15.93 -13.68
C GLY A 120 -17.74 -15.39 -13.95
N PRO A 121 -18.72 -15.75 -13.10
CA PRO A 121 -20.04 -15.13 -13.14
C PRO A 121 -19.95 -13.62 -12.83
N SER A 122 -21.03 -12.89 -13.14
CA SER A 122 -21.08 -11.42 -13.07
C SER A 122 -20.70 -10.83 -11.70
N ASP A 123 -20.84 -11.60 -10.61
CA ASP A 123 -20.46 -11.19 -9.25
C ASP A 123 -18.94 -11.15 -9.04
N GLU A 124 -18.22 -12.18 -9.49
CA GLU A 124 -16.76 -12.27 -9.41
C GLU A 124 -16.07 -11.17 -10.22
N HIS A 125 -16.62 -10.84 -11.40
CA HIS A 125 -16.12 -9.72 -12.20
C HIS A 125 -16.22 -8.39 -11.45
N LEU A 126 -17.36 -8.11 -10.81
CA LEU A 126 -17.55 -6.88 -10.04
C LEU A 126 -16.66 -6.82 -8.79
N VAL A 127 -16.33 -7.96 -8.19
CA VAL A 127 -15.32 -8.04 -7.12
C VAL A 127 -13.95 -7.64 -7.65
N SER A 128 -13.53 -8.21 -8.78
CA SER A 128 -12.23 -7.89 -9.42
C SER A 128 -12.11 -6.40 -9.73
N VAL A 129 -13.15 -5.81 -10.33
CA VAL A 129 -13.18 -4.38 -10.64
C VAL A 129 -13.08 -3.51 -9.38
N MET A 130 -13.71 -3.91 -8.27
CA MET A 130 -13.59 -3.18 -7.00
C MET A 130 -12.19 -3.33 -6.36
N ILE A 131 -11.51 -4.46 -6.55
CA ILE A 131 -10.11 -4.65 -6.10
C ILE A 131 -9.17 -3.74 -6.90
N GLU A 132 -9.26 -3.73 -8.23
CA GLU A 132 -8.45 -2.85 -9.09
C GLU A 132 -8.71 -1.37 -8.76
N LEU A 133 -9.97 -0.99 -8.53
CA LEU A 133 -10.31 0.36 -8.11
C LEU A 133 -9.65 0.74 -6.76
N ASN A 134 -9.56 -0.18 -5.80
CA ASN A 134 -8.85 0.07 -4.54
C ASN A 134 -7.36 0.33 -4.77
N LEU A 135 -6.71 -0.47 -5.62
CA LEU A 135 -5.31 -0.26 -5.99
C LEU A 135 -5.12 1.10 -6.66
N GLY A 136 -6.00 1.47 -7.60
CA GLY A 136 -5.99 2.79 -8.24
C GLY A 136 -6.22 3.94 -7.26
N ILE A 137 -7.04 3.77 -6.23
CA ILE A 137 -7.21 4.79 -5.17
C ILE A 137 -5.90 4.96 -4.37
N LEU A 138 -5.14 3.88 -4.14
CA LEU A 138 -3.88 3.94 -3.39
C LEU A 138 -2.76 4.68 -4.14
N THR A 139 -2.84 4.81 -5.47
CA THR A 139 -1.87 5.60 -6.25
C THR A 139 -2.06 7.11 -6.06
N LEU A 140 -3.20 7.55 -5.49
CA LEU A 140 -3.50 8.95 -5.20
C LEU A 140 -2.90 9.44 -3.86
N PHE A 141 -2.25 8.56 -3.11
CA PHE A 141 -1.48 8.94 -1.94
C PHE A 141 -0.03 9.24 -2.33
N ASP A 142 0.71 9.98 -1.52
CA ASP A 142 2.13 10.27 -1.72
C ASP A 142 3.00 9.11 -1.19
N SER A 143 4.30 9.34 -0.91
CA SER A 143 5.16 8.33 -0.30
C SER A 143 4.92 8.13 1.20
N GLU A 144 4.25 9.07 1.86
CA GLU A 144 3.97 9.05 3.30
C GLU A 144 2.56 8.47 3.60
N GLY A 145 1.80 8.11 2.56
CA GLY A 145 0.43 7.65 2.70
C GLY A 145 -0.56 8.79 2.96
N ARG A 146 -0.22 10.04 2.58
CA ARG A 146 -1.09 11.22 2.65
C ARG A 146 -1.63 11.55 1.26
N PRO A 147 -2.74 12.30 1.13
CA PRO A 147 -3.25 12.68 -0.19
C PRO A 147 -2.21 13.46 -1.02
N ASP A 148 -1.90 12.99 -2.22
CA ASP A 148 -0.93 13.63 -3.11
C ASP A 148 -1.61 14.67 -4.01
N ILE A 149 -1.80 15.86 -3.47
CA ILE A 149 -2.43 16.99 -4.19
C ILE A 149 -1.57 17.52 -5.35
N GLN A 150 -0.32 17.05 -5.50
CA GLN A 150 0.55 17.45 -6.61
C GLN A 150 0.28 16.61 -7.87
N ILE A 151 -0.50 15.53 -7.78
CA ILE A 151 -0.94 14.75 -8.93
C ILE A 151 -1.83 15.62 -9.84
N ASP A 152 -1.49 15.67 -11.12
CA ASP A 152 -2.32 16.36 -12.10
C ASP A 152 -3.75 15.79 -12.14
N GLY A 153 -4.72 16.69 -12.04
CA GLY A 153 -6.13 16.35 -11.95
C GLY A 153 -6.54 15.59 -10.68
N PHE A 154 -5.82 15.72 -9.57
CA PHE A 154 -6.10 15.00 -8.32
C PHE A 154 -7.59 15.02 -7.92
N SER A 155 -8.22 16.20 -7.85
CA SER A 155 -9.63 16.33 -7.47
C SER A 155 -10.56 15.58 -8.42
N GLN A 156 -10.30 15.66 -9.73
CA GLN A 156 -11.08 14.96 -10.75
C GLN A 156 -10.89 13.44 -10.65
N LYS A 157 -9.68 12.97 -10.33
CA LYS A 157 -9.40 11.54 -10.10
C LYS A 157 -10.16 11.02 -8.87
N VAL A 158 -10.15 11.77 -7.76
CA VAL A 158 -10.93 11.45 -6.55
C VAL A 158 -12.43 11.41 -6.85
N GLU A 159 -12.95 12.38 -7.59
CA GLU A 159 -14.37 12.41 -8.01
C GLU A 159 -14.73 11.20 -8.88
N ARG A 160 -13.90 10.86 -9.87
CA ARG A 160 -14.09 9.68 -10.73
C ARG A 160 -14.11 8.39 -9.93
N CYS A 161 -13.19 8.22 -8.98
CA CYS A 161 -13.17 7.06 -8.10
C CYS A 161 -14.44 6.97 -7.25
N ASN A 162 -14.91 8.09 -6.71
CA ASN A 162 -16.18 8.17 -5.98
C ASN A 162 -17.38 7.74 -6.82
N ILE A 163 -17.46 8.22 -8.07
CA ILE A 163 -18.51 7.82 -9.02
C ILE A 163 -18.39 6.32 -9.31
N ALA A 164 -17.18 5.81 -9.57
CA ALA A 164 -16.95 4.40 -9.84
C ALA A 164 -17.40 3.50 -8.68
N VAL A 165 -17.04 3.83 -7.43
CA VAL A 165 -17.50 3.08 -6.24
C VAL A 165 -19.03 3.02 -6.17
N LYS A 166 -19.71 4.15 -6.37
CA LYS A 166 -21.19 4.22 -6.34
C LYS A 166 -21.81 3.37 -7.45
N THR A 167 -21.28 3.48 -8.67
CA THR A 167 -21.73 2.71 -9.84
C THR A 167 -21.59 1.21 -9.59
N TRP A 168 -20.42 0.75 -9.14
CA TRP A 168 -20.20 -0.68 -8.92
C TRP A 168 -21.02 -1.24 -7.77
N LYS A 169 -21.26 -0.46 -6.69
CA LYS A 169 -22.18 -0.86 -5.62
C LYS A 169 -23.61 -1.02 -6.13
N TYR A 170 -24.06 -0.13 -7.00
CA TYR A 170 -25.38 -0.21 -7.62
C TYR A 170 -25.50 -1.45 -8.52
N GLU A 171 -24.52 -1.69 -9.39
CA GLU A 171 -24.52 -2.87 -10.27
C GLU A 171 -24.45 -4.19 -9.49
N PHE A 172 -23.63 -4.26 -8.44
CA PHE A 172 -23.59 -5.44 -7.57
C PHE A 172 -24.92 -5.69 -6.87
N GLY A 173 -25.62 -4.62 -6.47
CA GLY A 173 -26.95 -4.71 -5.84
C GLY A 173 -28.06 -5.20 -6.78
N LYS A 174 -27.86 -5.18 -8.09
CA LYS A 174 -28.82 -5.69 -9.08
C LYS A 174 -28.72 -7.21 -9.31
N LEU A 175 -27.69 -7.85 -8.77
CA LEU A 175 -27.50 -9.30 -8.91
C LEU A 175 -28.56 -10.05 -8.09
N THR A 176 -29.23 -11.02 -8.71
CA THR A 176 -30.35 -11.75 -8.09
C THR A 176 -29.90 -12.69 -6.97
N ALA A 177 -28.69 -13.25 -7.05
CA ALA A 177 -28.13 -14.16 -6.05
C ALA A 177 -26.60 -14.27 -6.19
N PRO A 178 -25.81 -13.24 -5.80
CA PRO A 178 -24.36 -13.36 -5.78
C PRO A 178 -23.92 -14.47 -4.80
N SER A 179 -22.80 -15.11 -5.08
CA SER A 179 -22.20 -16.06 -4.14
C SER A 179 -21.87 -15.36 -2.82
N PHE A 180 -21.96 -16.09 -1.70
CA PHE A 180 -21.65 -15.52 -0.38
C PHE A 180 -20.22 -14.96 -0.31
N GLY A 181 -19.27 -15.67 -0.92
CA GLY A 181 -17.88 -15.23 -1.03
C GLY A 181 -17.73 -13.91 -1.77
N ALA A 182 -18.35 -13.79 -2.96
CA ALA A 182 -18.32 -12.54 -3.73
C ALA A 182 -19.01 -11.40 -2.97
N GLN A 183 -20.13 -11.65 -2.30
CA GLN A 183 -20.83 -10.64 -1.50
C GLN A 183 -19.95 -10.10 -0.36
N MET A 184 -19.28 -10.98 0.37
CA MET A 184 -18.40 -10.58 1.47
C MET A 184 -17.19 -9.81 0.94
N MET A 185 -16.53 -10.33 -0.09
CA MET A 185 -15.34 -9.70 -0.66
C MET A 185 -15.67 -8.33 -1.25
N PHE A 186 -16.76 -8.22 -2.02
CA PHE A 186 -17.22 -6.95 -2.59
C PHE A 186 -17.47 -5.91 -1.49
N LYS A 187 -18.15 -6.30 -0.40
CA LYS A 187 -18.42 -5.40 0.74
C LYS A 187 -17.12 -4.94 1.42
N ILE A 188 -16.16 -5.83 1.63
CA ILE A 188 -14.85 -5.50 2.20
C ILE A 188 -14.14 -4.47 1.32
N GLN A 189 -14.04 -4.75 0.02
CA GLN A 189 -13.33 -3.87 -0.93
C GLN A 189 -14.05 -2.53 -1.10
N ALA A 190 -15.38 -2.50 -1.18
CA ALA A 190 -16.14 -1.25 -1.24
C ALA A 190 -15.94 -0.41 0.03
N THR A 191 -15.91 -1.03 1.21
CA THR A 191 -15.68 -0.33 2.49
C THR A 191 -14.26 0.25 2.56
N ARG A 192 -13.25 -0.49 2.06
CA ARG A 192 -11.86 -0.01 1.96
C ARG A 192 -11.77 1.20 1.02
N ALA A 193 -12.38 1.12 -0.16
CA ALA A 193 -12.39 2.20 -1.15
C ALA A 193 -13.03 3.47 -0.58
N GLU A 194 -14.21 3.36 0.04
CA GLU A 194 -14.90 4.49 0.66
C GLU A 194 -14.10 5.12 1.81
N ARG A 195 -13.39 4.30 2.61
CA ARG A 195 -12.53 4.82 3.67
C ARG A 195 -11.38 5.63 3.10
N ASN A 196 -10.69 5.09 2.09
CA ASN A 196 -9.56 5.77 1.45
C ASN A 196 -10.01 7.06 0.75
N LEU A 197 -11.14 7.04 0.04
CA LEU A 197 -11.71 8.24 -0.57
C LEU A 197 -12.05 9.33 0.44
N LYS A 198 -12.61 8.98 1.61
CA LYS A 198 -12.84 9.94 2.70
C LYS A 198 -11.56 10.58 3.23
N ILE A 199 -10.42 9.89 3.15
CA ILE A 199 -9.13 10.47 3.53
C ILE A 199 -8.66 11.44 2.44
N LEU A 200 -8.75 11.05 1.17
CA LEU A 200 -8.39 11.87 0.01
C LEU A 200 -9.24 13.16 -0.06
N GLU A 201 -10.53 13.07 0.21
CA GLU A 201 -11.45 14.22 0.24
C GLU A 201 -11.11 15.26 1.31
N ARG A 202 -10.46 14.87 2.40
CA ARG A 202 -10.00 15.81 3.45
C ARG A 202 -8.75 16.59 3.05
N GLY A 203 -8.07 16.15 2.00
CA GLY A 203 -6.91 16.85 1.43
C GLY A 203 -7.30 17.90 0.38
N LEU A 204 -8.57 17.96 -0.01
CA LEU A 204 -9.15 18.97 -0.91
C LEU A 204 -9.55 20.23 -0.13
#